data_AF-A0A3N8PJF2-F1
#
_entry.id   AF-A0A3N8PJF2-F1
#
_cell.length_a   1.000
_cell.length_b   1.000
_cell.length_c   1.000
_cell.angle_alpha   90.00
_cell.angle_beta   90.00
_cell.angle_gamma   90.00
#
_symmetry.space_group_name_H-M   'P 1'
#
loop_
_entity.id
_entity.type
_entity.pdbx_description
1 polymer ?
#
loop_
_entity_poly.entity_id
_entity_poly.type
_entity_poly.pdbx_seq_one_letter_code
_entity_poly.pdbx_strand_id
1 'polypeptide(L)' 'MTTPQGPRRSPRGTMSDKPVYVGLTPAERGELEQLAAQRNRSISSMARELIRIGASHLRAIAAPRSRTAGR' A
#
# COMPACT_ATOMS: atom_id res chain seq x y z
N MET A 1 15.91 -34.88 -18.05
CA MET A 1 16.65 -33.60 -18.15
C MET A 1 15.81 -32.50 -17.53
N THR A 2 16.36 -31.69 -16.62
CA THR A 2 15.64 -30.57 -16.01
C THR A 2 16.04 -29.29 -16.74
N THR A 3 15.10 -28.66 -17.43
CA THR A 3 15.30 -27.34 -18.05
C THR A 3 15.44 -26.29 -16.93
N PRO A 4 16.53 -25.50 -16.90
CA PRO A 4 16.68 -24.47 -15.88
C PRO A 4 15.65 -23.36 -16.15
N GLN A 5 14.68 -23.23 -15.25
CA GLN A 5 13.76 -22.10 -15.23
C GLN A 5 14.57 -20.87 -14.81
N GLY A 6 14.59 -19.85 -15.68
CA GLY A 6 15.29 -18.58 -15.44
C GLY A 6 14.85 -17.87 -14.14
N PRO A 7 15.40 -16.68 -13.86
CA PRO A 7 15.18 -15.97 -12.60
C PRO A 7 13.69 -15.84 -12.26
N ARG A 8 13.25 -16.53 -11.20
CA ARG A 8 11.83 -16.54 -10.76
C ARG A 8 11.36 -15.20 -10.18
N ARG A 9 12.29 -14.30 -9.87
CA ARG A 9 12.02 -12.99 -9.28
C ARG A 9 12.29 -11.91 -10.34
N SER A 10 11.32 -11.02 -10.52
CA SER A 10 11.50 -9.83 -11.33
C SER A 10 12.70 -9.02 -10.80
N PRO A 11 13.50 -8.39 -11.68
CA PRO A 11 14.60 -7.52 -11.28
C PRO A 11 14.14 -6.44 -10.30
N ARG A 12 15.03 -6.02 -9.39
CA ARG A 12 14.76 -4.89 -8.47
C ARG A 12 14.37 -3.65 -9.28
N GLY A 13 13.30 -2.96 -8.88
CA GLY A 13 12.80 -1.77 -9.57
C GLY A 13 11.77 -2.05 -10.66
N THR A 14 11.50 -3.31 -11.01
CA THR A 14 10.40 -3.65 -11.93
C THR A 14 9.07 -3.44 -11.21
N MET A 15 8.18 -2.64 -11.81
CA MET A 15 6.77 -2.57 -11.39
C MET A 15 6.19 -3.98 -11.50
N SER A 16 5.85 -4.58 -10.36
CA SER A 16 5.29 -5.92 -10.30
C SER A 16 3.78 -5.83 -10.15
N ASP A 17 3.04 -6.49 -11.03
CA ASP A 17 1.58 -6.59 -10.94
C ASP A 17 1.11 -7.48 -9.77
N LYS A 18 2.06 -8.19 -9.12
CA LYS A 18 1.75 -9.05 -7.97
C LYS A 18 1.21 -8.22 -6.81
N PRO A 19 0.21 -8.74 -6.08
CA PRO A 19 -0.27 -8.09 -4.88
C PRO A 19 0.85 -7.90 -3.86
N VAL A 20 0.83 -6.77 -3.16
CA VAL A 20 1.71 -6.53 -2.03
C VAL A 20 1.16 -7.31 -0.85
N TYR A 21 1.90 -8.32 -0.40
CA TYR A 21 1.59 -9.04 0.84
C TYR A 21 2.06 -8.20 2.03
N VAL A 22 1.14 -7.94 2.97
CA VAL A 22 1.42 -7.17 4.19
C VAL A 22 1.10 -8.05 5.39
N GLY A 23 2.04 -8.17 6.32
CA GLY A 23 1.78 -8.81 7.61
C GLY A 23 0.96 -7.86 8.49
N LEU A 24 -0.22 -8.29 8.90
CA LEU A 24 -1.06 -7.59 9.87
C LEU A 24 -1.13 -8.42 11.15
N THR A 25 -1.04 -7.76 12.30
CA THR A 25 -1.38 -8.36 13.58
C THR A 25 -2.88 -8.73 13.61
N PRO A 26 -3.30 -9.64 14.51
CA PRO A 26 -4.72 -9.98 14.64
C PRO A 26 -5.62 -8.77 14.92
N ALA A 27 -5.14 -7.81 15.70
CA ALA A 27 -5.87 -6.58 16.01
C ALA A 27 -6.05 -5.69 14.78
N GLU A 28 -4.97 -5.39 14.05
CA GLU A 28 -5.03 -4.60 12.82
C GLU A 28 -5.92 -5.25 11.76
N ARG A 29 -5.87 -6.59 11.64
CA ARG A 29 -6.75 -7.34 10.74
C ARG A 29 -8.22 -7.20 11.16
N GLY A 30 -8.51 -7.30 12.45
CA GLY A 30 -9.86 -7.14 13.00
C GLY A 30 -10.43 -5.74 12.74
N GLU A 31 -9.63 -4.69 12.93
CA GLU A 31 -10.03 -3.31 12.62
C GLU A 31 -10.34 -3.13 11.12
N LEU A 32 -9.48 -3.66 10.26
CA LEU A 32 -9.68 -3.61 8.81
C LEU A 32 -10.97 -4.33 8.38
N GLU A 33 -11.24 -5.50 8.97
CA GLU A 33 -12.46 -6.27 8.71
C GLU A 33 -13.73 -5.52 9.13
N GLN A 34 -13.71 -4.89 10.31
CA GLN A 34 -14.83 -4.09 10.80
C GLN A 34 -15.10 -2.89 9.89
N LEU A 35 -14.05 -2.16 9.48
CA LEU A 35 -14.19 -1.03 8.56
C LEU A 35 -14.72 -1.46 7.19
N ALA A 36 -14.24 -2.60 6.68
CA ALA A 36 -14.70 -3.16 5.40
C ALA A 36 -16.19 -3.51 5.47
N ALA A 37 -16.63 -4.15 6.55
CA ALA A 37 -18.03 -4.49 6.79
C ALA A 37 -18.92 -3.24 6.89
N GLN A 38 -18.50 -2.24 7.68
CA GLN A 38 -19.23 -0.97 7.85
C GLN A 38 -19.42 -0.21 6.54
N ARG A 39 -18.46 -0.33 5.61
CA ARG A 39 -18.49 0.36 4.30
C ARG A 39 -19.03 -0.51 3.17
N ASN A 40 -19.46 -1.73 3.46
CA ASN A 40 -19.90 -2.72 2.47
C ASN A 40 -18.87 -2.92 1.34
N ARG A 41 -17.60 -3.12 1.71
CA ARG A 41 -16.48 -3.34 0.78
C ARG A 41 -15.71 -4.60 1.14
N SER A 42 -14.95 -5.13 0.17
CA SER A 42 -14.00 -6.21 0.46
C SER A 42 -12.80 -5.72 1.26
N ILE A 43 -12.19 -6.61 2.05
CA ILE A 43 -10.99 -6.33 2.86
C ILE A 43 -9.86 -5.76 1.98
N SER A 44 -9.59 -6.37 0.82
CA SER A 44 -8.54 -5.90 -0.10
C SER A 44 -8.82 -4.51 -0.67
N SER A 45 -10.08 -4.19 -0.96
CA SER A 45 -10.47 -2.86 -1.43
C SER A 45 -10.30 -1.82 -0.33
N MET A 46 -10.71 -2.15 0.90
CA MET A 46 -10.56 -1.26 2.05
C MET A 46 -9.08 -1.02 2.38
N ALA A 47 -8.25 -2.07 2.35
CA ALA A 47 -6.80 -1.95 2.54
C ALA A 47 -6.16 -1.03 1.49
N ARG A 48 -6.54 -1.18 0.22
CA ARG A 48 -6.06 -0.31 -0.87
C ARG A 48 -6.46 1.15 -0.66
N GLU A 49 -7.66 1.40 -0.15
CA GLU A 49 -8.12 2.75 0.17
C GLU A 49 -7.31 3.38 1.31
N LEU A 50 -7.10 2.66 2.41
CA LEU A 50 -6.28 3.13 3.53
C LEU A 50 -4.85 3.43 3.11
N ILE A 51 -4.23 2.59 2.27
CA ILE A 51 -2.90 2.83 1.71
C ILE A 51 -2.87 4.13 0.90
N ARG A 52 -3.90 4.39 0.07
CA ARG A 52 -3.98 5.64 -0.71
C ARG A 52 -4.12 6.87 0.18
N ILE A 53 -4.94 6.79 1.23
CA ILE A 53 -5.12 7.86 2.22
C ILE A 53 -3.78 8.14 2.91
N GLY A 54 -3.12 7.10 3.46
CA GLY A 54 -1.82 7.24 4.13
C GLY A 54 -0.75 7.82 3.20
N ALA A 55 -0.67 7.36 1.95
CA ALA A 55 0.26 7.90 0.97
C ALA A 55 0.02 9.39 0.68
N SER A 56 -1.24 9.82 0.62
CA SER A 56 -1.58 11.24 0.45
C SER A 56 -1.12 12.09 1.63
N HIS A 57 -1.28 11.60 2.86
CA HIS A 57 -0.84 12.28 4.07
C HIS A 57 0.69 12.39 4.14
N LEU A 58 1.40 11.31 3.80
CA LEU A 58 2.86 11.32 3.76
C LEU A 58 3.41 12.32 2.74
N ARG A 59 2.81 12.41 1.54
CA ARG A 59 3.20 13.42 0.55
C ARG A 59 2.94 14.84 1.03
N ALA A 60 1.83 15.07 1.74
CA ALA A 60 1.52 16.38 2.31
C ALA A 60 2.52 16.78 3.41
N ILE A 61 2.97 15.83 4.24
CA ILE A 61 4.00 16.05 5.27
C ILE A 61 5.36 16.33 4.63
N ALA A 62 5.72 15.58 3.59
CA ALA A 62 7.02 15.68 2.91
C ALA A 62 7.14 16.90 1.98
N ALA A 63 6.04 17.55 1.61
CA ALA A 63 6.09 18.76 0.81
C ALA A 63 6.71 19.90 1.63
N PRO A 64 7.83 20.52 1.17
CA PRO A 64 8.34 21.70 1.83
C PRO A 64 7.25 22.76 1.79
N ARG A 65 6.81 23.22 2.97
CA ARG A 65 5.96 24.41 3.07
C ARG A 65 6.71 25.51 2.33
N SER A 66 6.22 25.91 1.17
CA SER A 66 6.76 27.03 0.42
C SER A 66 6.71 28.21 1.37
N ARG A 67 7.86 28.58 1.92
CA ARG A 67 8.02 29.76 2.76
C ARG A 67 7.59 30.92 1.87
N THR A 68 6.39 31.43 2.08
CA THR A 68 5.92 32.66 1.47
C THR A 68 6.89 33.73 1.97
N ALA A 69 7.88 34.07 1.14
CA ALA A 69 8.71 35.23 1.36
C ALA A 69 7.77 36.44 1.14
N GLY A 70 7.18 36.90 2.23
CA GLY A 70 6.47 38.17 2.29
C GLY A 70 7.42 39.27 1.85
N ARG A 71 6.96 40.01 0.85
CA ARG A 71 7.59 41.19 0.26
C ARG A 71 7.61 42.36 1.24
#